data_AF-A0A7G2C8C1-F1
#
_entry.id   AF-A0A7G2C8C1-F1
#
_cell.length_a   1.000
_cell.length_b   1.000
_cell.length_c   1.000
_cell.angle_alpha   90.00
_cell.angle_beta   90.00
_cell.angle_gamma   90.00
#
_symmetry.space_group_name_H-M   'P 1'
#
loop_
_entity.id
_entity.type
_entity.pdbx_description
1 polymer ?
#
loop_
_entity_poly.entity_id
_entity_poly.type
_entity_poly.pdbx_seq_one_letter_code
_entity_poly.pdbx_strand_id
1 'polypeptide(L)'
;MSIPNENAEVLTAAQFYLNCVEINDVQLRQINDTIASYTQLQDTLRAFPLQSRRENVLAPVAGGLAYFKVTMKETNRLLVLLGDGWFVERSAAQALEMVSRRLLFLNREKTVLTREKENLMTKRDLFMDEVDGGREALLRVVQEKEEELSAVAAAGLGDRNNNNKTMKEKESTPVVVETKTEEVKKEAPTTLPSAPKEGIPEAEVAVTYQYH
;
A
#
# COMPACT_ATOMS: atom_id res chain seq x y z
N MET A 1 16.54 35.99 -37.96
CA MET A 1 17.48 35.09 -37.27
C MET A 1 16.70 34.41 -36.17
N SER A 2 16.44 33.11 -36.28
CA SER A 2 15.84 32.34 -35.18
C SER A 2 16.92 31.95 -34.18
N ILE A 3 16.63 32.13 -32.89
CA ILE A 3 17.46 31.69 -31.77
C ILE A 3 17.17 30.18 -31.55
N PRO A 4 18.15 29.33 -31.18
CA PRO A 4 18.12 27.91 -31.53
C PRO A 4 17.18 27.07 -30.66
N ASN A 5 16.34 26.26 -31.31
CA ASN A 5 15.42 25.33 -30.64
C ASN A 5 16.15 24.11 -30.04
N GLU A 6 17.28 23.71 -30.63
CA GLU A 6 18.08 22.54 -30.21
C GLU A 6 18.44 22.59 -28.72
N ASN A 7 18.82 23.74 -28.19
CA ASN A 7 19.16 23.89 -26.77
C ASN A 7 17.96 23.57 -25.85
N ALA A 8 16.73 23.91 -26.25
CA ALA A 8 15.53 23.61 -25.47
C ALA A 8 15.13 22.13 -25.57
N GLU A 9 15.29 21.51 -26.74
CA GLU A 9 15.05 20.08 -26.95
C GLU A 9 16.03 19.22 -26.13
N VAL A 10 17.33 19.57 -26.14
CA VAL A 10 18.37 18.87 -25.37
C VAL A 10 18.16 19.05 -23.85
N LEU A 11 17.78 20.23 -23.37
CA LEU A 11 17.38 20.43 -21.97
C LEU A 11 16.16 19.60 -21.58
N THR A 12 15.14 19.54 -22.43
CA THR A 12 13.93 18.73 -22.20
C THR A 12 14.26 17.24 -22.14
N ALA A 13 15.15 16.75 -23.01
CA ALA A 13 15.62 15.37 -22.99
C ALA A 13 16.42 15.04 -21.71
N ALA A 14 17.28 15.96 -21.26
CA ALA A 14 18.01 15.81 -20.00
C ALA A 14 17.08 15.74 -18.78
N GLN A 15 16.06 16.63 -18.71
CA GLN A 15 15.01 16.59 -17.68
C GLN A 15 14.23 15.27 -17.71
N PHE A 16 13.85 14.78 -18.91
CA PHE A 16 13.15 13.51 -19.07
C PHE A 16 13.95 12.33 -18.50
N TYR A 17 15.22 12.17 -18.87
CA TYR A 17 16.05 11.08 -18.38
C TYR A 17 16.23 11.12 -16.86
N LEU A 18 16.45 12.30 -16.29
CA LEU A 18 16.59 12.46 -14.83
C LEU A 18 15.29 12.08 -14.10
N ASN A 19 14.15 12.60 -14.57
CA ASN A 19 12.85 12.30 -13.98
C ASN A 19 12.46 10.82 -14.09
N CYS A 20 12.74 10.16 -15.22
CA CYS A 20 12.47 8.73 -15.39
C CYS A 20 13.27 7.85 -14.42
N VAL A 21 14.54 8.21 -14.14
CA VAL A 21 15.37 7.52 -13.15
C VAL A 21 14.83 7.76 -11.73
N GLU A 22 14.49 9.01 -11.39
CA GLU A 22 13.89 9.35 -10.08
C GLU A 22 12.57 8.62 -9.81
N ILE A 23 11.68 8.53 -10.82
CA ILE A 23 10.41 7.79 -10.72
C ILE A 23 10.67 6.30 -10.48
N ASN A 24 11.59 5.69 -11.24
CA ASN A 24 11.99 4.29 -11.02
C ASN A 24 12.56 4.07 -9.60
N ASP A 25 13.32 5.03 -9.06
CA ASP A 25 13.84 4.96 -7.69
C ASP A 25 12.79 5.18 -6.60
N VAL A 26 11.73 5.93 -6.87
CA VAL A 26 10.55 5.98 -5.99
C VAL A 26 9.80 4.64 -6.01
N GLN A 27 9.55 4.07 -7.19
CA GLN A 27 8.87 2.79 -7.34
C GLN A 27 9.66 1.63 -6.71
N LEU A 28 10.98 1.57 -6.91
CA LEU A 28 11.85 0.57 -6.28
C LEU A 28 11.84 0.67 -4.76
N ARG A 29 11.80 1.88 -4.18
CA ARG A 29 11.63 2.06 -2.73
C ARG A 29 10.28 1.52 -2.26
N GLN A 30 9.18 1.93 -2.89
CA GLN A 30 7.83 1.46 -2.56
C GLN A 30 7.69 -0.07 -2.64
N ILE A 31 8.28 -0.71 -3.65
CA ILE A 31 8.28 -2.18 -3.76
C ILE A 31 9.13 -2.82 -2.65
N ASN A 32 10.29 -2.27 -2.31
CA ASN A 32 11.09 -2.78 -1.19
C ASN A 32 10.35 -2.68 0.16
N ASP A 33 9.72 -1.54 0.44
CA ASP A 33 8.92 -1.32 1.66
C ASP A 33 7.71 -2.27 1.71
N THR A 34 7.07 -2.49 0.55
CA THR A 34 5.97 -3.44 0.40
C THR A 34 6.44 -4.88 0.61
N ILE A 35 7.58 -5.28 0.05
CA ILE A 35 8.18 -6.61 0.27
C ILE A 35 8.51 -6.79 1.76
N ALA A 36 9.14 -5.81 2.42
CA ALA A 36 9.45 -5.86 3.83
C ALA A 36 8.18 -6.07 4.68
N SER A 37 7.13 -5.28 4.41
CA SER A 37 5.81 -5.41 5.05
C SER A 37 5.18 -6.80 4.85
N TYR A 38 5.25 -7.35 3.63
CA TYR A 38 4.76 -8.71 3.37
C TYR A 38 5.64 -9.80 4.00
N THR A 39 6.95 -9.62 4.16
CA THR A 39 7.80 -10.57 4.90
C THR A 39 7.47 -10.58 6.39
N GLN A 40 7.31 -9.41 7.02
CA GLN A 40 6.82 -9.32 8.40
C GLN A 40 5.45 -9.98 8.56
N LEU A 41 4.51 -9.72 7.63
CA LEU A 41 3.22 -10.39 7.62
C LEU A 41 3.37 -11.91 7.50
N GLN A 42 4.21 -12.41 6.60
CA GLN A 42 4.47 -13.84 6.43
C GLN A 42 4.93 -14.50 7.75
N ASP A 43 5.83 -13.86 8.50
CA ASP A 43 6.32 -14.40 9.77
C ASP A 43 5.29 -14.34 10.89
N THR A 44 4.48 -13.28 10.96
CA THR A 44 3.33 -13.26 11.89
C THR A 44 2.31 -14.36 11.57
N LEU A 45 2.00 -14.59 10.29
CA LEU A 45 1.09 -15.65 9.83
C LEU A 45 1.62 -17.06 10.10
N ARG A 46 2.94 -17.28 10.09
CA ARG A 46 3.57 -18.53 10.55
C ARG A 46 3.39 -18.73 12.06
N ALA A 47 3.44 -17.66 12.85
CA ALA A 47 3.34 -17.72 14.31
C ALA A 47 1.90 -17.81 14.86
N PHE A 48 0.88 -17.39 14.12
CA PHE A 48 -0.53 -17.45 14.54
C PHE A 48 -1.09 -18.86 14.77
N PRO A 49 -0.99 -19.83 13.84
CA PRO A 49 -1.66 -21.12 13.96
C PRO A 49 -1.06 -22.06 15.01
N LEU A 50 0.06 -21.68 15.64
CA LEU A 50 0.70 -22.45 16.72
C LEU A 50 -0.14 -22.48 18.01
N GLN A 51 -1.10 -21.57 18.18
CA GLN A 51 -1.95 -21.47 19.38
C GLN A 51 -3.37 -21.04 19.02
N SER A 52 -4.33 -21.97 19.05
CA SER A 52 -5.75 -21.74 18.67
C SER A 52 -6.49 -20.70 19.53
N ARG A 53 -5.98 -20.43 20.74
CA ARG A 53 -6.47 -19.39 21.67
C ARG A 53 -5.27 -18.65 22.24
N ARG A 54 -5.35 -17.30 22.29
CA ARG A 54 -4.42 -16.45 23.04
C ARG A 54 -5.21 -15.55 23.98
N GLU A 55 -4.84 -15.57 25.24
CA GLU A 55 -5.45 -14.73 26.27
C GLU A 55 -4.56 -13.52 26.57
N ASN A 56 -5.16 -12.43 27.07
CA ASN A 56 -4.45 -11.22 27.48
C ASN A 56 -3.67 -10.49 26.36
N VAL A 57 -4.09 -10.60 25.10
CA VAL A 57 -3.48 -9.86 23.97
C VAL A 57 -3.88 -8.38 24.05
N LEU A 58 -2.94 -7.47 23.80
CA LEU A 58 -3.24 -6.03 23.70
C LEU A 58 -3.51 -5.63 22.25
N ALA A 59 -4.74 -5.27 21.95
CA ALA A 59 -5.14 -4.76 20.63
C ALA A 59 -4.99 -3.22 20.59
N PRO A 60 -4.18 -2.66 19.68
CA PRO A 60 -4.07 -1.22 19.51
C PRO A 60 -5.35 -0.63 18.92
N VAL A 61 -5.77 0.53 19.42
CA VAL A 61 -6.85 1.35 18.87
C VAL A 61 -6.37 2.76 18.59
N ALA A 62 -7.11 3.51 17.76
CA ALA A 62 -6.77 4.86 17.33
C ALA A 62 -5.31 5.00 16.85
N GLY A 63 -4.85 4.09 16.00
CA GLY A 63 -3.47 4.11 15.47
C GLY A 63 -2.37 3.75 16.48
N GLY A 64 -2.72 3.20 17.65
CA GLY A 64 -1.76 2.81 18.70
C GLY A 64 -1.63 3.78 19.86
N LEU A 65 -2.46 4.83 19.92
CA LEU A 65 -2.49 5.74 21.08
C LEU A 65 -3.11 5.11 22.34
N ALA A 66 -3.89 4.04 22.20
CA ALA A 66 -4.44 3.28 23.32
C ALA A 66 -4.53 1.79 22.99
N TYR A 67 -4.69 0.95 24.02
CA TYR A 67 -4.70 -0.51 23.91
C TYR A 67 -5.83 -1.12 24.75
N PHE A 68 -6.58 -2.05 24.17
CA PHE A 68 -7.54 -2.88 24.90
C PHE A 68 -7.02 -4.29 25.13
N LYS A 69 -7.39 -4.88 26.26
CA LYS A 69 -7.11 -6.28 26.58
C LYS A 69 -8.16 -7.18 25.92
N VAL A 70 -7.73 -8.07 25.03
CA VAL A 70 -8.57 -8.91 24.19
C VAL A 70 -8.14 -10.38 24.29
N THR A 71 -9.09 -11.30 24.14
CA THR A 71 -8.82 -12.73 23.97
C THR A 71 -9.00 -13.11 22.50
N MET A 72 -7.96 -13.59 21.84
CA MET A 72 -8.08 -14.14 20.48
C MET A 72 -8.58 -15.59 20.54
N LYS A 73 -9.63 -15.87 19.80
CA LYS A 73 -10.16 -17.22 19.53
C LYS A 73 -9.96 -17.50 18.04
N GLU A 74 -9.85 -18.77 17.67
CA GLU A 74 -9.83 -19.22 16.27
C GLU A 74 -8.74 -18.57 15.40
N THR A 75 -7.53 -18.42 15.95
CA THR A 75 -6.33 -17.87 15.27
C THR A 75 -5.95 -18.56 13.95
N ASN A 76 -6.51 -19.74 13.69
CA ASN A 76 -6.38 -20.48 12.43
C ASN A 76 -7.24 -19.92 11.29
N ARG A 77 -8.20 -19.05 11.57
CA ARG A 77 -9.10 -18.43 10.58
C ARG A 77 -8.90 -16.92 10.57
N LEU A 78 -8.76 -16.36 9.38
CA LEU A 78 -8.40 -14.96 9.16
C LEU A 78 -9.28 -14.36 8.07
N LEU A 79 -9.60 -13.08 8.21
CA LEU A 79 -10.29 -12.32 7.18
C LEU A 79 -9.25 -11.67 6.25
N VAL A 80 -9.32 -11.99 4.95
CA VAL A 80 -8.36 -11.52 3.94
C VAL A 80 -9.08 -10.62 2.92
N LEU A 81 -8.55 -9.43 2.69
CA LEU A 81 -8.97 -8.53 1.62
C LEU A 81 -8.42 -9.04 0.28
N LEU A 82 -9.29 -9.34 -0.69
CA LEU A 82 -8.90 -9.81 -2.02
C LEU A 82 -8.71 -8.68 -3.04
N GLY A 83 -9.31 -7.52 -2.78
CA GLY A 83 -9.43 -6.39 -3.70
C GLY A 83 -10.80 -5.72 -3.50
N ASP A 84 -10.96 -4.48 -3.96
CA ASP A 84 -12.26 -3.79 -4.10
C ASP A 84 -13.19 -3.82 -2.87
N GLY A 85 -12.61 -3.82 -1.66
CA GLY A 85 -13.35 -3.93 -0.39
C GLY A 85 -13.93 -5.31 -0.08
N TRP A 86 -13.65 -6.33 -0.91
CA TRP A 86 -14.15 -7.69 -0.74
C TRP A 86 -13.29 -8.52 0.22
N PHE A 87 -13.90 -8.94 1.32
CA PHE A 87 -13.26 -9.73 2.38
C PHE A 87 -13.72 -11.19 2.34
N VAL A 88 -12.79 -12.13 2.52
CA VAL A 88 -13.08 -13.58 2.57
C VAL A 88 -12.38 -14.24 3.75
N GLU A 89 -13.09 -15.15 4.41
CA GLU A 89 -12.54 -16.02 5.45
C GLU A 89 -11.63 -17.10 4.82
N ARG A 90 -10.40 -17.18 5.32
CA ARG A 90 -9.36 -18.12 4.88
C ARG A 90 -8.63 -18.72 6.07
N SER A 91 -8.10 -19.92 5.90
CA SER A 91 -7.21 -20.48 6.92
C SER A 91 -5.87 -19.73 6.94
N ALA A 92 -5.18 -19.70 8.08
CA ALA A 92 -3.85 -19.10 8.20
C ALA A 92 -2.85 -19.70 7.18
N ALA A 93 -2.97 -21.00 6.88
CA ALA A 93 -2.17 -21.65 5.84
C ALA A 93 -2.49 -21.15 4.42
N GLN A 94 -3.77 -20.96 4.08
CA GLN A 94 -4.18 -20.39 2.79
C GLN A 94 -3.73 -18.93 2.66
N ALA A 95 -3.88 -18.13 3.72
CA ALA A 95 -3.41 -16.74 3.75
C ALA A 95 -1.88 -16.65 3.58
N LEU A 96 -1.12 -17.55 4.23
CA LEU A 96 0.32 -17.67 4.08
C LEU A 96 0.73 -18.01 2.65
N GLU A 97 0.00 -18.92 1.99
CA GLU A 97 0.23 -19.28 0.59
C GLU A 97 -0.04 -18.09 -0.35
N MET A 98 -1.12 -17.34 -0.12
CA MET A 98 -1.45 -16.12 -0.87
C MET A 98 -0.39 -15.03 -0.71
N VAL A 99 0.08 -14.79 0.52
CA VAL A 99 1.20 -13.86 0.79
C VAL A 99 2.48 -14.32 0.09
N SER A 100 2.77 -15.62 0.11
CA SER A 100 3.95 -16.19 -0.56
C SER A 100 3.87 -16.02 -2.09
N ARG A 101 2.69 -16.23 -2.70
CA ARG A 101 2.45 -15.93 -4.12
C ARG A 101 2.60 -14.44 -4.44
N ARG A 102 2.12 -13.54 -3.56
CA ARG A 102 2.29 -12.08 -3.74
C ARG A 102 3.76 -11.65 -3.61
N LEU A 103 4.52 -12.21 -2.68
CA LEU A 103 5.96 -11.98 -2.55
C LEU A 103 6.72 -12.43 -3.81
N LEU A 104 6.39 -13.58 -4.40
CA LEU A 104 6.99 -14.02 -5.67
C LEU A 104 6.68 -13.05 -6.82
N PHE A 105 5.46 -12.50 -6.88
CA PHE A 105 5.11 -11.47 -7.85
C PHE A 105 5.93 -10.18 -7.66
N LEU A 106 5.97 -9.64 -6.44
CA LEU A 106 6.70 -8.41 -6.11
C LEU A 106 8.20 -8.52 -6.37
N ASN A 107 8.80 -9.70 -6.12
CA ASN A 107 10.21 -9.93 -6.44
C ASN A 107 10.47 -9.94 -7.96
N ARG A 108 9.55 -10.47 -8.78
CA ARG A 108 9.64 -10.38 -10.24
C ARG A 108 9.51 -8.93 -10.70
N GLU A 109 8.52 -8.20 -10.18
CA GLU A 109 8.30 -6.78 -10.46
C GLU A 109 9.54 -5.93 -10.13
N LYS A 110 10.14 -6.14 -8.96
CA LYS A 110 11.44 -5.56 -8.59
C LYS A 110 12.54 -5.85 -9.62
N THR A 111 12.68 -7.09 -10.10
CA THR A 111 13.70 -7.40 -11.12
C THR A 111 13.44 -6.74 -12.47
N VAL A 112 12.17 -6.47 -12.82
CA VAL A 112 11.82 -5.71 -14.03
C VAL A 112 12.22 -4.25 -13.86
N LEU A 113 11.82 -3.59 -12.77
CA LEU A 113 12.19 -2.19 -12.50
C LEU A 113 13.70 -1.97 -12.37
N THR A 114 14.44 -2.92 -11.77
CA THR A 114 15.91 -2.83 -11.70
C THR A 114 16.53 -2.83 -13.10
N ARG A 115 16.04 -3.66 -14.02
CA ARG A 115 16.48 -3.68 -15.43
C ARG A 115 16.02 -2.44 -16.19
N GLU A 116 14.83 -1.93 -15.91
CA GLU A 116 14.32 -0.69 -16.50
C GLU A 116 15.21 0.48 -16.12
N LYS A 117 15.55 0.62 -14.83
CA LYS A 117 16.52 1.61 -14.34
C LYS A 117 17.89 1.47 -15.01
N GLU A 118 18.43 0.25 -15.13
CA GLU A 118 19.70 0.00 -15.82
C GLU A 118 19.65 0.45 -17.28
N ASN A 119 18.58 0.09 -18.01
CA ASN A 119 18.36 0.53 -19.39
C ASN A 119 18.21 2.06 -19.51
N LEU A 120 17.54 2.72 -18.56
CA LEU A 120 17.40 4.18 -18.51
C LEU A 120 18.75 4.86 -18.26
N MET A 121 19.58 4.31 -17.37
CA MET A 121 20.94 4.80 -17.13
C MET A 121 21.81 4.65 -18.37
N THR A 122 21.82 3.49 -19.03
CA THR A 122 22.55 3.31 -20.29
C THR A 122 22.11 4.30 -21.37
N LYS A 123 20.81 4.57 -21.52
CA LYS A 123 20.29 5.56 -22.48
C LYS A 123 20.68 7.00 -22.13
N ARG A 124 20.66 7.36 -20.84
CA ARG A 124 21.11 8.66 -20.34
C ARG A 124 22.61 8.86 -20.62
N ASP A 125 23.41 7.82 -20.41
CA ASP A 125 24.86 7.88 -20.60
C ASP A 125 25.19 8.00 -22.10
N LEU A 126 24.50 7.24 -22.95
CA LEU A 126 24.57 7.39 -24.40
C LEU A 126 24.19 8.82 -24.84
N PHE A 127 23.14 9.41 -24.27
CA PHE A 127 22.75 10.80 -24.53
C PHE A 127 23.83 11.82 -24.11
N MET A 128 24.62 11.55 -23.05
CA MET A 128 25.73 12.43 -22.65
C MET A 128 26.95 12.34 -23.58
N ASP A 129 27.07 11.27 -24.35
CA ASP A 129 28.23 10.97 -25.21
C ASP A 129 27.94 11.21 -26.71
N GLU A 130 26.70 11.00 -27.18
CA GLU A 130 26.30 11.15 -28.59
C GLU A 130 25.66 12.51 -28.93
N VAL A 131 25.09 13.24 -27.96
CA VAL A 131 24.36 14.50 -28.22
C VAL A 131 25.21 15.71 -27.83
N ASP A 132 25.47 16.58 -28.80
CA ASP A 132 26.14 17.86 -28.59
C ASP A 132 25.43 18.69 -27.50
N GLY A 133 26.17 19.06 -26.46
CA GLY A 133 25.63 19.79 -25.31
C GLY A 133 24.81 18.94 -24.30
N GLY A 134 24.55 17.66 -24.57
CA GLY A 134 23.74 16.78 -23.70
C GLY A 134 24.26 16.68 -22.26
N ARG A 135 25.58 16.61 -22.08
CA ARG A 135 26.24 16.63 -20.77
C ARG A 135 26.07 17.96 -20.03
N GLU A 136 26.15 19.09 -20.74
CA GLU A 136 25.98 20.42 -20.14
C GLU A 136 24.52 20.65 -19.74
N ALA A 137 23.58 20.25 -20.60
CA ALA A 137 22.16 20.30 -20.32
C ALA A 137 21.79 19.51 -19.05
N LEU A 138 22.34 18.30 -18.86
CA LEU A 138 22.11 17.52 -17.66
C LEU A 138 22.69 18.18 -16.39
N LEU A 139 23.87 18.80 -16.48
CA LEU A 139 24.46 19.54 -15.37
C LEU A 139 23.61 20.75 -14.96
N ARG A 140 23.10 21.53 -15.94
CA ARG A 140 22.20 22.66 -15.68
C ARG A 140 20.92 22.22 -14.96
N VAL A 141 20.28 21.15 -15.42
CA VAL A 141 19.05 20.61 -14.81
C VAL A 141 19.29 20.12 -13.37
N VAL A 142 20.46 19.53 -13.09
CA VAL A 142 20.82 19.13 -11.72
C VAL A 142 21.03 20.37 -10.82
N GLN A 143 21.71 21.40 -11.32
CA GLN A 143 21.90 22.67 -10.60
C GLN A 143 20.56 23.36 -10.30
N GLU A 144 19.65 23.45 -11.28
CA GLU A 144 18.30 23.98 -11.11
C GLU A 144 17.54 23.25 -9.98
N LYS A 145 17.57 21.91 -9.95
CA LYS A 145 16.96 21.12 -8.87
C LYS A 145 17.63 21.33 -7.50
N GLU A 146 18.95 21.46 -7.44
CA GLU A 146 19.68 21.73 -6.20
C GLU A 146 19.36 23.13 -5.64
N GLU A 147 19.26 24.13 -6.51
CA GLU A 147 18.84 25.49 -6.16
C GLU A 147 17.40 25.52 -5.62
N GLU A 148 16.45 24.86 -6.29
CA GLU A 148 15.06 24.71 -5.81
C GLU A 148 14.99 24.04 -4.43
N LEU A 149 15.71 22.93 -4.24
CA LEU A 149 15.79 22.23 -2.95
C LEU A 149 16.36 23.12 -1.84
N SER A 150 17.38 23.92 -2.15
CA SER A 150 17.98 24.87 -1.20
C SER A 150 17.01 26.00 -0.80
N ALA A 151 16.23 26.51 -1.76
CA ALA A 151 15.24 27.56 -1.51
C ALA A 151 14.07 27.05 -0.65
N VAL A 152 13.57 25.83 -0.91
CA VAL A 152 12.54 25.18 -0.09
C VAL A 152 13.06 24.92 1.33
N ALA A 153 14.31 24.48 1.48
CA ALA A 153 14.92 24.28 2.80
C ALA A 153 15.06 25.59 3.60
N ALA A 154 15.42 26.70 2.94
CA ALA A 154 15.49 28.02 3.57
C ALA A 154 14.10 28.52 4.01
N ALA A 155 13.05 28.29 3.21
CA ALA A 155 11.68 28.68 3.55
C ALA A 155 11.09 27.83 4.71
N GLY A 156 11.41 26.54 4.77
CA GLY A 156 10.84 25.60 5.75
C GLY A 156 11.24 25.82 7.22
N LEU A 157 12.23 26.68 7.48
CA LEU A 157 12.75 26.97 8.83
C LEU A 157 12.07 28.17 9.53
N GLY A 158 11.16 28.88 8.85
CA GLY A 158 10.61 30.16 9.33
C GLY A 158 9.51 30.10 10.41
N ASP A 159 8.77 28.99 10.53
CA ASP A 159 7.38 29.04 11.06
C ASP A 159 7.12 28.12 12.27
N ARG A 160 8.06 28.06 13.22
CA ARG A 160 7.91 27.34 14.50
C ARG A 160 8.36 28.17 15.71
N ASN A 161 7.64 29.23 16.04
CA ASN A 161 7.79 29.88 17.34
C ASN A 161 6.47 30.41 17.93
N ASN A 162 6.34 30.26 19.25
CA ASN A 162 5.29 30.78 20.13
C ASN A 162 3.82 30.35 19.86
N ASN A 163 3.34 29.38 20.65
CA ASN A 163 2.04 29.48 21.33
C ASN A 163 1.91 28.53 22.54
N ASN A 164 2.86 28.60 23.49
CA ASN A 164 2.67 28.00 24.83
C ASN A 164 2.20 29.08 25.81
N LYS A 165 0.86 29.26 25.94
CA LYS A 165 0.28 30.17 26.94
C LYS A 165 -0.88 29.55 27.72
N THR A 166 -0.49 28.95 28.85
CA THR A 166 -1.23 28.86 30.12
C THR A 166 -2.43 27.90 30.21
N MET A 167 -2.36 27.00 31.20
CA MET A 167 -3.44 26.11 31.64
C MET A 167 -4.67 26.84 32.18
N LYS A 168 -5.84 26.20 32.10
CA LYS A 168 -6.79 26.18 33.21
C LYS A 168 -7.72 24.98 33.15
N GLU A 169 -7.89 24.31 34.29
CA GLU A 169 -8.88 23.25 34.50
C GLU A 169 -10.31 23.79 34.38
N LYS A 170 -11.25 22.93 33.95
CA LYS A 170 -12.52 22.73 34.65
C LYS A 170 -13.19 21.42 34.25
N GLU A 171 -13.87 20.83 35.23
CA GLU A 171 -14.42 19.46 35.24
C GLU A 171 -15.95 19.47 35.08
N SER A 172 -16.54 18.28 34.81
CA SER A 172 -17.98 17.96 34.84
C SER A 172 -18.83 18.53 33.66
N THR A 173 -19.90 17.89 33.16
CA THR A 173 -20.62 16.64 33.51
C THR A 173 -21.35 16.09 32.25
N PRO A 174 -21.99 14.89 32.26
CA PRO A 174 -22.22 14.10 31.04
C PRO A 174 -23.54 14.38 30.31
N VAL A 175 -23.59 13.96 29.03
CA VAL A 175 -24.85 13.83 28.26
C VAL A 175 -25.18 12.35 28.11
N VAL A 176 -26.29 11.95 28.75
CA VAL A 176 -26.98 10.68 28.51
C VAL A 176 -27.93 10.89 27.32
N VAL A 177 -27.86 10.04 26.29
CA VAL A 177 -28.99 9.76 25.41
C VAL A 177 -29.07 8.25 25.18
N GLU A 178 -30.28 7.73 25.32
CA GLU A 178 -30.56 6.31 25.46
C GLU A 178 -30.65 5.56 24.13
N THR A 179 -30.60 4.24 24.26
CA THR A 179 -30.82 3.23 23.23
C THR A 179 -32.14 3.38 22.47
N LYS A 180 -32.13 3.08 21.16
CA LYS A 180 -33.28 2.44 20.51
C LYS A 180 -32.86 1.19 19.74
N THR A 181 -33.32 0.07 20.24
CA THR A 181 -33.36 -1.23 19.56
C THR A 181 -34.56 -1.22 18.60
N GLU A 182 -34.36 -1.66 17.36
CA GLU A 182 -35.48 -2.01 16.47
C GLU A 182 -35.09 -3.22 15.60
N GLU A 183 -35.46 -4.41 16.07
CA GLU A 183 -35.66 -5.55 15.19
C GLU A 183 -37.02 -5.39 14.51
N VAL A 184 -37.20 -5.83 13.25
CA VAL A 184 -38.33 -6.70 12.85
C VAL A 184 -38.23 -7.19 11.38
N LYS A 185 -38.19 -8.52 11.28
CA LYS A 185 -38.73 -9.46 10.26
C LYS A 185 -38.30 -9.43 8.77
N LYS A 186 -37.84 -10.63 8.40
CA LYS A 186 -37.89 -11.34 7.10
C LYS A 186 -39.18 -11.13 6.31
N GLU A 187 -39.08 -11.12 4.97
CA GLU A 187 -40.01 -11.83 4.07
C GLU A 187 -39.42 -12.06 2.65
N ALA A 188 -39.73 -13.21 2.07
CA ALA A 188 -39.48 -13.70 0.69
C ALA A 188 -40.40 -14.96 0.50
N PRO A 189 -40.78 -15.45 -0.71
CA PRO A 189 -40.08 -15.35 -2.01
C PRO A 189 -41.05 -15.13 -3.21
N THR A 190 -40.80 -15.78 -4.39
CA THR A 190 -41.63 -15.90 -5.64
C THR A 190 -41.17 -14.94 -6.78
N THR A 191 -40.80 -15.32 -8.01
CA THR A 191 -40.68 -16.61 -8.77
C THR A 191 -39.66 -16.51 -9.92
N LEU A 192 -39.11 -17.64 -10.38
CA LEU A 192 -38.32 -17.79 -11.62
C LEU A 192 -39.20 -18.07 -12.86
N PRO A 193 -38.63 -17.98 -14.08
CA PRO A 193 -38.60 -19.20 -14.93
C PRO A 193 -37.24 -19.54 -15.61
N SER A 194 -37.12 -20.83 -15.93
CA SER A 194 -36.08 -21.64 -16.64
C SER A 194 -35.44 -21.03 -17.93
N ALA A 195 -34.12 -21.14 -18.19
CA ALA A 195 -33.28 -22.28 -18.66
C ALA A 195 -33.44 -22.61 -20.18
N PRO A 196 -32.46 -23.16 -20.97
CA PRO A 196 -31.42 -24.20 -20.69
C PRO A 196 -29.97 -23.79 -21.13
N LYS A 197 -28.90 -24.61 -21.16
CA LYS A 197 -28.28 -25.70 -20.37
C LYS A 197 -27.08 -26.22 -21.20
N GLU A 198 -25.91 -26.32 -20.54
CA GLU A 198 -24.72 -27.18 -20.77
C GLU A 198 -23.61 -26.68 -19.80
N GLY A 199 -22.56 -27.41 -19.37
CA GLY A 199 -22.21 -28.85 -19.35
C GLY A 199 -20.91 -28.97 -18.51
N ILE A 200 -20.93 -29.53 -17.29
CA ILE A 200 -20.68 -30.94 -16.87
C ILE A 200 -19.29 -31.48 -17.31
N PRO A 201 -18.45 -32.14 -16.46
CA PRO A 201 -18.68 -32.67 -15.08
C PRO A 201 -17.78 -32.03 -13.98
N GLU A 202 -18.26 -31.81 -12.74
CA GLU A 202 -18.29 -32.70 -11.54
C GLU A 202 -17.08 -32.61 -10.59
N ALA A 203 -17.37 -32.22 -9.34
CA ALA A 203 -16.68 -32.67 -8.12
C ALA A 203 -17.62 -32.43 -6.93
N GLU A 204 -18.44 -33.42 -6.58
CA GLU A 204 -19.34 -33.34 -5.42
C GLU A 204 -18.55 -33.44 -4.10
N VAL A 205 -18.82 -32.52 -3.16
CA VAL A 205 -18.66 -32.80 -1.72
C VAL A 205 -19.86 -32.21 -0.99
N ALA A 206 -20.84 -33.07 -0.72
CA ALA A 206 -21.97 -32.72 0.14
C ALA A 206 -21.54 -32.70 1.61
N VAL A 207 -21.84 -31.61 2.33
CA VAL A 207 -21.78 -31.56 3.79
C VAL A 207 -23.14 -31.11 4.30
N THR A 208 -23.85 -32.03 4.95
CA THR A 208 -25.15 -31.77 5.58
C THR A 208 -24.95 -31.11 6.94
N TYR A 209 -25.80 -30.13 7.26
CA TYR A 209 -25.86 -29.52 8.59
C TYR A 209 -27.01 -30.14 9.39
N GLN A 210 -26.70 -30.74 10.54
CA GLN A 210 -27.69 -31.04 11.58
C GLN A 210 -27.60 -29.94 12.65
N TYR A 211 -28.76 -29.38 13.01
CA TYR A 211 -28.90 -28.53 14.20
C TYR A 211 -29.33 -29.38 15.39
N HIS A 212 -28.69 -29.15 16.53
CA HIS A 212 -29.13 -29.55 17.86
C HIS A 212 -29.40 -28.28 18.68
#